data_AF-A0A224YZN0-F1
#
_entry.id   AF-A0A224YZN0-F1
#
_cell.length_a   1.000
_cell.length_b   1.000
_cell.length_c   1.000
_cell.angle_alpha   90.00
_cell.angle_beta   90.00
_cell.angle_gamma   90.00
#
_symmetry.space_group_name_H-M   'P 1'
#
loop_
_entity.id
_entity.type
_entity.pdbx_description
1 polymer ?
#
loop_
_entity_poly.entity_id
_entity_poly.type
_entity_poly.pdbx_seq_one_letter_code
_entity_poly.pdbx_strand_id
1 'polypeptide(L)'
;VPAYFNDSQRQATKDAGAIAGLNVLRIINEPTAAALAYGLDKYLRGEKNVLIFDLGGGTFDVSVLTIDEGSMFEVRSTAGD
;
A
#
# COMPACT_ATOMS: atom_id res chain seq x y z
N VAL A 1 -2.96 -3.22 4.28
CA VAL A 1 -3.09 -4.61 3.78
C VAL A 1 -2.02 -4.83 2.74
N PRO A 2 -1.49 -6.04 2.62
CA PRO A 2 -0.48 -6.34 1.62
C PRO A 2 -0.98 -6.04 0.21
N ALA A 3 -0.09 -5.60 -0.67
CA ALA A 3 -0.48 -5.18 -2.03
C ALA A 3 -1.09 -6.33 -2.84
N TYR A 4 -0.68 -7.56 -2.56
CA TYR A 4 -1.15 -8.78 -3.23
C TYR A 4 -2.49 -9.33 -2.69
N PHE A 5 -3.10 -8.70 -1.68
CA PHE A 5 -4.41 -9.14 -1.17
C PHE A 5 -5.49 -9.04 -2.25
N ASN A 6 -6.19 -10.14 -2.47
CA ASN A 6 -7.35 -10.22 -3.36
C ASN A 6 -8.62 -9.64 -2.70
N ASP A 7 -9.72 -9.60 -3.46
CA ASP A 7 -10.97 -9.00 -3.00
C ASP A 7 -11.56 -9.67 -1.76
N SER A 8 -11.48 -11.00 -1.64
CA SER A 8 -12.04 -11.70 -0.48
C SER A 8 -11.25 -11.43 0.80
N GLN A 9 -9.92 -11.38 0.71
CA GLN A 9 -9.04 -11.02 1.83
C GLN A 9 -9.23 -9.55 2.26
N ARG A 10 -9.43 -8.64 1.29
CA ARG A 10 -9.75 -7.23 1.58
C ARG A 10 -11.11 -7.09 2.27
N GLN A 11 -12.12 -7.82 1.79
CA GLN A 11 -13.44 -7.80 2.40
C GLN A 11 -13.39 -8.35 3.83
N ALA A 12 -12.69 -9.48 4.05
CA ALA A 12 -12.50 -10.03 5.39
C ALA A 12 -11.82 -9.02 6.35
N THR A 13 -10.84 -8.25 5.85
CA THR A 13 -10.19 -7.19 6.63
C THR A 13 -11.17 -6.07 6.99
N LYS A 14 -12.04 -5.67 6.04
CA LYS A 14 -13.07 -4.65 6.27
C LYS A 14 -14.11 -5.13 7.29
N ASP A 15 -14.54 -6.39 7.18
CA ASP A 15 -15.48 -7.01 8.09
C ASP A 15 -14.91 -7.11 9.51
N ALA A 16 -13.62 -7.45 9.65
CA ALA A 16 -12.94 -7.42 10.94
C ALA A 16 -12.99 -6.03 11.60
N GLY A 17 -12.83 -4.95 10.82
CA GLY A 17 -13.02 -3.59 11.29
C GLY A 17 -14.46 -3.33 11.76
N ALA A 18 -15.46 -3.80 11.02
CA ALA A 18 -16.86 -3.66 11.41
C ALA A 18 -17.21 -4.44 12.69
N ILE A 19 -16.67 -5.66 12.85
CA ILE A 19 -16.83 -6.48 14.06
C ILE A 19 -16.23 -5.76 15.27
N ALA A 20 -15.10 -5.05 15.08
CA ALA A 20 -14.49 -4.21 16.11
C ALA A 20 -15.24 -2.88 16.36
N GLY A 21 -16.35 -2.63 15.66
CA GLY A 21 -17.14 -1.40 15.79
C GLY A 21 -16.56 -0.18 15.04
N LEU A 22 -15.66 -0.40 14.09
CA LEU A 22 -15.02 0.66 13.30
C LEU A 22 -15.71 0.85 11.94
N ASN A 23 -15.97 2.11 11.57
CA ASN A 23 -16.38 2.45 10.20
C ASN A 23 -15.15 2.52 9.29
N VAL A 24 -14.89 1.45 8.53
CA VAL A 24 -13.74 1.36 7.63
C VAL A 24 -13.99 2.17 6.35
N LEU A 25 -13.49 3.41 6.33
CA LEU A 25 -13.65 4.34 5.20
C LEU A 25 -12.92 3.90 3.93
N ARG A 26 -11.71 3.35 4.09
CA ARG A 26 -10.86 2.92 2.97
C ARG A 26 -9.88 1.86 3.46
N ILE A 27 -9.65 0.85 2.61
CA ILE A 27 -8.51 -0.05 2.73
C ILE A 27 -7.43 0.43 1.77
N ILE A 28 -6.22 0.62 2.25
CA ILE A 28 -5.06 1.01 1.45
C ILE A 28 -3.97 -0.06 1.50
N ASN A 29 -3.16 -0.11 0.45
CA ASN A 29 -2.02 -1.00 0.37
C ASN A 29 -0.92 -0.49 1.31
N GLU A 30 -0.21 -1.40 1.97
CA GLU A 30 0.98 -1.08 2.78
C GLU A 30 2.03 -0.24 2.04
N PRO A 31 2.48 -0.60 0.82
CA PRO A 31 3.47 0.22 0.12
C PRO A 31 2.94 1.62 -0.18
N THR A 32 1.65 1.77 -0.51
CA THR A 32 1.04 3.10 -0.71
C THR A 32 0.99 3.90 0.59
N ALA A 33 0.66 3.26 1.72
CA ALA A 33 0.65 3.90 3.03
C ALA A 33 2.05 4.40 3.43
N ALA A 34 3.09 3.59 3.19
CA ALA A 34 4.47 3.98 3.42
C ALA A 34 4.88 5.16 2.53
N ALA A 35 4.58 5.11 1.24
CA ALA A 35 4.93 6.18 0.31
C ALA A 35 4.26 7.53 0.67
N LEU A 36 2.99 7.49 1.12
CA LEU A 36 2.28 8.67 1.65
C LEU A 36 2.90 9.18 2.96
N ALA A 37 3.30 8.30 3.87
CA ALA A 37 3.89 8.67 5.16
C ALA A 37 5.24 9.39 4.99
N TYR A 38 6.05 8.94 4.03
CA TYR A 38 7.30 9.61 3.67
C TYR A 38 7.09 10.91 2.86
N GLY A 39 5.84 11.25 2.54
CA GLY A 39 5.50 12.43 1.75
C GLY A 39 6.09 12.37 0.34
N LEU A 40 6.23 11.18 -0.23
CA LEU A 40 6.81 11.01 -1.57
C LEU A 40 5.91 11.59 -2.66
N ASP A 41 4.64 11.84 -2.37
CA ASP A 41 3.71 12.62 -3.19
C ASP A 41 3.99 14.13 -3.18
N LYS A 42 4.68 14.62 -2.15
CA LYS A 42 4.95 16.05 -1.97
C LYS A 42 6.26 16.41 -2.64
N TYR A 43 6.24 17.47 -3.45
CA TYR A 43 7.41 18.01 -4.15
C TYR A 43 7.99 17.10 -5.25
N LEU A 44 7.16 16.24 -5.85
CA LEU A 44 7.54 15.54 -7.08
C LEU A 44 7.69 16.53 -8.24
N ARG A 45 8.75 16.33 -9.02
CA ARG A 45 8.92 16.88 -10.36
C ARG A 45 9.12 15.69 -11.29
N GLY A 46 8.15 15.46 -12.16
CA GLY A 46 8.06 14.28 -13.01
C GLY A 46 7.83 12.97 -12.26
N GLU A 47 7.79 11.89 -13.05
CA GLU A 47 7.60 10.52 -12.60
C GLU A 47 8.82 10.04 -11.78
N LYS A 48 8.54 9.36 -10.65
CA LYS A 48 9.57 8.66 -9.87
C LYS A 48 9.20 7.21 -9.62
N ASN A 49 10.21 6.37 -9.71
CA ASN A 49 10.12 4.97 -9.29
C ASN A 49 10.70 4.81 -7.89
N VAL A 50 9.94 4.14 -7.03
CA VAL A 50 10.28 3.92 -5.62
C VAL A 50 10.23 2.43 -5.33
N LEU A 51 11.30 1.91 -4.75
CA LEU A 51 11.33 0.57 -4.18
C LEU A 51 10.92 0.64 -2.72
N ILE A 52 9.95 -0.16 -2.33
CA ILE A 52 9.55 -0.36 -0.93
C ILE A 52 10.00 -1.75 -0.52
N PHE A 53 10.75 -1.79 0.57
CA PHE A 53 11.25 -3.01 1.19
C PHE A 53 10.61 -3.13 2.57
N ASP A 54 9.68 -4.07 2.71
CA ASP A 54 8.96 -4.36 3.95
C ASP A 54 9.44 -5.71 4.50
N LEU A 55 10.17 -5.66 5.61
CA LEU A 55 10.64 -6.85 6.32
C LEU A 55 9.98 -6.89 7.69
N GLY A 56 8.85 -7.59 7.74
CA GLY A 56 8.05 -7.77 8.94
C GLY A 56 8.56 -8.91 9.83
N GLY A 57 7.83 -9.16 10.92
CA GLY A 57 8.13 -10.27 11.82
C GLY A 57 7.72 -11.65 11.30
N GLY A 58 6.86 -11.71 10.28
CA GLY A 58 6.32 -12.96 9.74
C GLY A 58 6.09 -12.98 8.22
N THR A 59 6.35 -11.86 7.54
CA THR A 59 6.26 -11.75 6.08
C THR A 59 7.38 -10.85 5.58
N PHE A 60 7.77 -11.05 4.33
CA PHE A 60 8.73 -10.22 3.63
C PHE A 60 8.15 -9.80 2.28
N ASP A 61 8.07 -8.51 2.00
CA ASP A 61 7.49 -7.97 0.79
C ASP A 61 8.37 -6.88 0.17
N VAL A 62 8.49 -6.92 -1.15
CA VAL A 62 9.15 -5.90 -1.96
C VAL A 62 8.21 -5.45 -3.04
N SER A 63 7.94 -4.14 -3.11
CA SER A 63 7.11 -3.54 -4.14
C SER A 63 7.85 -2.44 -4.88
N VAL A 64 7.66 -2.35 -6.19
CA VAL A 64 8.05 -1.18 -6.98
C VAL A 64 6.81 -0.34 -7.26
N LEU A 65 6.84 0.90 -6.83
CA LEU A 65 5.82 1.90 -7.10
C LEU A 65 6.32 2.90 -8.14
N THR A 66 5.43 3.32 -9.02
CA THR A 66 5.57 4.56 -9.79
C THR A 66 4.69 5.62 -9.13
N ILE A 67 5.25 6.81 -8.93
CA ILE A 67 4.54 7.98 -8.39
C ILE A 67 4.66 9.11 -9.41
N ASP A 68 3.52 9.67 -9.81
CA ASP A 68 3.44 10.74 -10.81
C ASP A 68 2.90 12.06 -10.21
N GLU A 69 3.06 13.15 -10.94
CA GLU A 69 2.52 14.47 -10.61
C GLU A 69 0.99 14.39 -10.49
N GLY A 70 0.49 14.55 -9.26
CA GLY A 70 -0.93 14.35 -8.92
C GLY A 70 -1.19 13.28 -7.85
N SER A 71 -0.14 12.77 -7.19
CA SER A 71 -0.25 11.85 -6.03
C SER A 71 -0.88 10.51 -6.40
N MET A 72 -0.81 10.11 -7.66
CA MET A 72 -1.22 8.79 -8.11
C MET A 72 -0.09 7.80 -7.82
N PHE A 73 -0.39 6.78 -7.02
CA PHE A 73 0.53 5.69 -6.70
C PHE A 73 0.12 4.44 -7.48
N GLU A 74 0.97 4.00 -8.39
CA GLU A 74 0.76 2.78 -9.15
C GLU A 74 1.75 1.69 -8.70
N VAL A 75 1.24 0.54 -8.28
CA VAL A 75 2.07 -0.63 -7.99
C VAL A 75 2.42 -1.31 -9.31
N ARG A 76 3.70 -1.29 -9.70
CA ARG A 76 4.19 -1.92 -10.93
C ARG A 76 4.46 -3.40 -10.75
N SER A 77 5.05 -3.76 -9.61
CA SER A 77 5.33 -5.14 -9.24
C SER A 77 5.37 -5.29 -7.73
N THR A 78 5.01 -6.47 -7.25
CA THR A 78 5.20 -6.87 -5.86
C THR A 78 5.63 -8.34 -5.83
N ALA A 79 6.57 -8.66 -4.96
CA ALA A 79 7.05 -10.02 -4.71
C ALA A 79 7.45 -10.16 -3.25
N GLY A 80 7.38 -11.36 -2.71
CA GLY A 80 7.58 -11.59 -1.29
C GLY A 80 7.38 -13.04 -0.87
N ASP A 81 7.52 -13.28 0.42
CA ASP A 81 7.23 -14.53 1.15
C ASP A 81 6.23 -14.24 2.29
#